data_AF-A0A1N7LFN0-F1
#
_entry.id   AF-A0A1N7LFN0-F1
#
_cell.length_a   1.000
_cell.length_b   1.000
_cell.length_c   1.000
_cell.angle_alpha   90.00
_cell.angle_beta   90.00
_cell.angle_gamma   90.00
#
_symmetry.space_group_name_H-M   'P 1'
#
loop_
_entity.id
_entity.type
_entity.pdbx_description
1 polymer ?
#
loop_
_entity_poly.entity_id
_entity_poly.type
_entity_poly.pdbx_seq_one_letter_code
_entity_poly.pdbx_strand_id
1 'polypeptide(L)'
;MDQYNQHKQKTTMKTISHSEAVEAFRQFCQGWDDRVHTQDDRETQLMVRNKLMKAIGRIEYFLGKSDEKAMLKARGNLIPGSNEANEKEVLAMFENQKKDWYKDFKEISHDINYIMCIMENVYELKNRRSYESFQLRAENHKLRAEIERLRNEKQ
;
A
#
# COMPACT_ATOMS: atom_id res chain seq x y z
N MET A 1 -34.90 48.67 16.22
CA MET A 1 -35.00 47.22 16.45
C MET A 1 -34.32 46.53 15.30
N ASP A 2 -33.23 45.84 15.65
CA ASP A 2 -32.59 44.69 15.04
C ASP A 2 -31.88 44.84 13.68
N GLN A 3 -30.63 45.25 13.81
CA GLN A 3 -29.53 45.10 12.87
C GLN A 3 -29.26 43.60 12.60
N TYR A 4 -29.65 43.11 11.43
CA TYR A 4 -29.16 41.82 10.90
C TYR A 4 -27.75 42.00 10.33
N ASN A 5 -26.76 42.01 11.23
CA ASN A 5 -25.35 41.87 10.85
C ASN A 5 -25.10 40.42 10.41
N GLN A 6 -25.08 40.19 9.09
CA GLN A 6 -24.57 38.96 8.49
C GLN A 6 -23.06 38.84 8.75
N HIS A 7 -22.67 38.31 9.89
CA HIS A 7 -21.35 37.71 10.04
C HIS A 7 -21.34 36.37 9.32
N LYS A 8 -20.95 36.40 8.04
CA LYS A 8 -20.38 35.23 7.37
C LYS A 8 -19.16 34.81 8.18
N GLN A 9 -19.33 33.83 9.07
CA GLN A 9 -18.21 33.07 9.62
C GLN A 9 -17.45 32.50 8.43
N LYS A 10 -16.26 33.06 8.16
CA LYS A 10 -15.27 32.39 7.33
C LYS A 10 -14.89 31.11 8.08
N THR A 11 -15.48 29.99 7.70
CA THR A 11 -14.97 28.67 8.06
C THR A 11 -13.63 28.54 7.33
N THR A 12 -12.56 28.98 7.99
CA THR A 12 -11.20 28.62 7.59
C THR A 12 -11.17 27.09 7.59
N MET A 13 -11.21 26.49 6.39
CA MET A 13 -10.83 25.09 6.22
C MET A 13 -9.44 24.97 6.83
N LYS A 14 -9.36 24.33 8.00
CA LYS A 14 -8.08 23.87 8.55
C LYS A 14 -7.49 22.99 7.46
N THR A 15 -6.45 23.48 6.81
CA THR A 15 -5.61 22.68 5.93
C THR A 15 -5.31 21.37 6.65
N ILE A 16 -5.51 20.26 5.95
CA ILE A 16 -5.26 18.88 6.39
C ILE A 16 -3.74 18.66 6.51
N SER A 17 -3.01 19.62 7.09
CA SER A 17 -1.57 19.57 7.32
C SER A 17 -1.22 19.08 8.73
N HIS A 18 -2.24 18.79 9.55
CA HIS A 18 -2.10 18.41 10.96
C HIS A 18 -3.05 17.26 11.36
N SER A 19 -3.36 16.33 10.44
CA SER A 19 -4.00 15.08 10.88
C SER A 19 -2.97 14.21 11.60
N GLU A 20 -3.41 13.44 12.60
CA GLU A 20 -2.54 12.46 13.28
C GLU A 20 -1.85 11.52 12.28
N ALA A 21 -2.51 11.22 11.16
CA ALA A 21 -1.93 10.44 10.07
C ALA A 21 -0.74 11.13 9.39
N VAL A 22 -0.79 12.45 9.18
CA VAL A 22 0.33 13.23 8.62
C VAL A 22 1.49 13.29 9.60
N GLU A 23 1.22 13.48 10.90
CA GLU A 23 2.26 13.51 11.93
C GLU A 23 2.92 12.13 12.08
N ALA A 24 2.13 11.05 12.08
CA ALA A 24 2.61 9.67 12.11
C ALA A 24 3.47 9.34 10.88
N PHE A 25 3.03 9.76 9.68
CA PHE A 25 3.81 9.59 8.46
C PHE A 25 5.12 10.39 8.50
N ARG A 26 5.08 11.62 9.02
CA ARG A 26 6.27 12.46 9.20
C ARG A 26 7.29 11.82 10.15
N GLN A 27 6.83 11.28 11.27
CA GLN A 27 7.67 10.54 12.22
C GLN A 27 8.24 9.27 11.59
N PHE A 28 7.44 8.56 10.79
CA PHE A 28 7.92 7.40 10.02
C PHE A 28 9.04 7.78 9.02
N CYS A 29 8.91 8.92 8.35
CA CYS A 29 9.93 9.44 7.44
C CYS A 29 11.19 9.96 8.16
N GLN A 30 11.09 10.43 9.41
CA GLN A 30 12.25 10.90 10.18
C GLN A 30 13.23 9.76 10.48
N GLY A 31 14.45 9.87 9.97
CA GLY A 31 15.48 8.83 10.09
C GLY A 31 15.27 7.64 9.14
N TRP A 32 14.44 7.80 8.10
CA TRP A 32 14.28 6.78 7.07
C TRP A 32 15.62 6.41 6.44
N ASP A 33 16.40 7.41 6.02
CA ASP A 33 17.71 7.19 5.40
C ASP A 33 18.72 6.51 6.34
N ASP A 34 18.71 6.84 7.64
CA ASP A 34 19.61 6.25 8.64
C ASP A 34 19.29 4.79 8.94
N ARG A 35 18.02 4.39 8.77
CA ARG A 35 17.52 3.02 8.98
C ARG A 35 17.59 2.16 7.72
N VAL A 36 17.89 2.73 6.56
CA VAL A 36 18.20 1.95 5.36
C VAL A 36 19.61 1.38 5.52
N HIS A 37 19.73 0.32 6.31
CA HIS A 37 20.94 -0.50 6.31
C HIS A 37 21.17 -1.02 4.88
N THR A 38 22.34 -0.70 4.34
CA THR A 38 22.76 -0.94 2.95
C THR A 38 23.13 -2.40 2.67
N GLN A 39 22.51 -3.35 3.37
CA GLN A 39 22.64 -4.77 3.08
C GLN A 39 21.27 -5.36 2.78
N ASP A 40 21.31 -6.44 2.00
CA ASP A 40 20.23 -7.10 1.29
C ASP A 40 19.02 -7.42 2.19
N ASP A 41 18.11 -6.46 2.35
CA ASP A 41 16.87 -6.57 3.15
C ASP A 41 15.78 -7.40 2.43
N ARG A 42 16.23 -8.31 1.56
CA ARG A 42 15.37 -9.16 0.73
C ARG A 42 14.50 -10.08 1.57
N GLU A 43 15.01 -10.56 2.70
CA GLU A 43 14.23 -11.39 3.62
C GLU A 43 13.05 -10.63 4.22
N THR A 44 13.28 -9.40 4.70
CA THR A 44 12.20 -8.54 5.21
C THR A 44 11.22 -8.17 4.11
N GLN A 45 11.71 -7.82 2.92
CA GLN A 45 10.85 -7.55 1.75
C GLN A 45 9.91 -8.73 1.47
N LEU A 46 10.47 -9.94 1.39
CA LEU A 46 9.70 -11.18 1.16
C LEU A 46 8.71 -11.43 2.30
N MET A 47 9.13 -11.24 3.55
CA MET A 47 8.27 -11.42 4.72
C MET A 47 7.07 -10.46 4.71
N VAL A 48 7.30 -9.17 4.44
CA VAL A 48 6.26 -8.15 4.34
C VAL A 48 5.31 -8.48 3.20
N ARG A 49 5.84 -8.79 2.01
CA ARG A 49 5.03 -9.22 0.85
C ARG A 49 4.12 -10.41 1.20
N ASN A 50 4.69 -11.45 1.82
CA ASN A 50 3.93 -12.65 2.20
C ASN A 50 2.82 -12.36 3.21
N LYS A 51 3.07 -11.46 4.17
CA LYS A 51 2.05 -11.03 5.13
C LYS A 51 0.90 -10.28 4.44
N LEU A 52 1.20 -9.37 3.52
CA LEU A 52 0.19 -8.62 2.76
C LEU A 52 -0.64 -9.54 1.86
N MET A 53 -0.01 -10.46 1.14
CA MET A 53 -0.71 -11.48 0.34
C MET A 53 -1.63 -12.36 1.19
N LYS A 54 -1.17 -12.75 2.38
CA LYS A 54 -1.98 -13.54 3.33
C LYS A 54 -3.18 -12.73 3.84
N ALA A 55 -3.03 -11.42 4.03
CA ALA A 55 -4.13 -10.54 4.44
C ALA A 55 -5.19 -10.46 3.34
N ILE A 56 -4.79 -10.21 2.09
CA ILE A 56 -5.69 -10.24 0.92
C ILE A 56 -6.41 -11.59 0.85
N GLY A 57 -5.68 -12.71 0.92
CA GLY A 57 -6.29 -14.03 0.86
C GLY A 57 -7.33 -14.30 1.96
N ARG A 58 -7.11 -13.77 3.17
CA ARG A 58 -8.08 -13.87 4.26
C ARG A 58 -9.33 -13.00 4.02
N ILE A 59 -9.16 -11.80 3.47
CA ILE A 59 -10.26 -10.92 3.10
C ILE A 59 -11.11 -11.59 2.02
N GLU A 60 -10.51 -12.04 0.93
CA GLU A 60 -11.22 -12.68 -0.17
C GLU A 60 -11.92 -13.98 0.27
N TYR A 61 -11.28 -14.77 1.14
CA TYR A 61 -11.92 -15.95 1.73
C TYR A 61 -13.16 -15.59 2.56
N PHE A 62 -13.06 -14.55 3.40
CA PHE A 62 -14.16 -14.09 4.22
C PHE A 62 -15.34 -13.59 3.37
N LEU A 63 -15.05 -12.77 2.35
CA LEU A 63 -16.05 -12.27 1.42
C LEU A 63 -16.74 -13.41 0.66
N GLY A 64 -15.96 -14.35 0.12
CA GLY A 64 -16.49 -15.54 -0.56
C GLY A 64 -17.35 -16.42 0.35
N LYS A 65 -16.96 -16.61 1.62
CA LYS A 65 -17.79 -17.33 2.61
C LYS A 65 -19.07 -16.61 2.96
N SER A 66 -19.05 -15.27 2.99
CA SER A 66 -20.27 -14.50 3.19
C SER A 66 -21.23 -14.62 2.01
N ASP A 67 -20.70 -14.56 0.78
CA ASP A 67 -21.50 -14.72 -0.44
C ASP A 67 -22.10 -16.12 -0.52
N GLU A 68 -21.30 -17.17 -0.26
CA GLU A 68 -21.77 -18.55 -0.19
C GLU A 68 -22.94 -18.68 0.82
N LYS A 69 -22.82 -18.07 2.01
CA LYS A 69 -23.88 -18.10 3.01
C LYS A 69 -25.15 -17.37 2.53
N ALA A 70 -25.01 -16.25 1.84
CA ALA A 70 -26.15 -15.51 1.28
C ALA A 70 -26.85 -16.32 0.17
N MET A 71 -26.08 -16.91 -0.73
CA MET A 71 -26.55 -17.77 -1.82
C MET A 71 -27.31 -18.99 -1.27
N LEU A 72 -26.70 -19.74 -0.35
CA LEU A 72 -27.32 -20.93 0.27
C LEU A 72 -28.65 -20.59 0.96
N LYS A 73 -28.71 -19.44 1.65
CA LYS A 73 -29.93 -18.97 2.30
C LYS A 73 -31.02 -18.63 1.28
N ALA A 74 -30.66 -18.01 0.16
CA ALA A 74 -31.61 -17.62 -0.88
C ALA A 74 -32.10 -18.81 -1.72
N ARG A 75 -31.24 -19.80 -1.99
CA ARG A 75 -31.62 -21.05 -2.67
C ARG A 75 -32.69 -21.81 -1.88
N GLY A 76 -32.55 -21.87 -0.56
CA GLY A 76 -33.43 -22.67 0.30
C GLY A 76 -33.43 -24.15 -0.13
N ASN A 77 -34.61 -24.67 -0.49
CA ASN A 77 -34.82 -26.07 -0.87
C ASN A 77 -34.79 -26.31 -2.39
N LEU A 78 -34.49 -25.29 -3.21
CA LEU A 78 -34.39 -25.46 -4.65
C LEU A 78 -33.22 -26.39 -5.01
N ILE A 79 -33.37 -27.13 -6.10
CA ILE A 79 -32.34 -28.04 -6.61
C ILE A 79 -31.13 -27.19 -7.04
N PRO A 80 -29.92 -27.44 -6.51
CA PRO A 80 -28.71 -26.73 -6.93
C PRO A 80 -28.49 -26.85 -8.44
N GLY A 81 -28.14 -25.75 -9.09
CA GLY A 81 -27.91 -25.71 -10.54
C GLY A 81 -29.17 -25.57 -11.39
N SER A 82 -30.38 -25.61 -10.81
CA SER A 82 -31.60 -25.22 -11.53
C SER A 82 -31.60 -23.73 -11.88
N ASN A 83 -32.25 -23.33 -12.97
CA ASN A 83 -32.30 -21.93 -13.39
C ASN A 83 -32.84 -21.01 -12.29
N GLU A 84 -33.91 -21.42 -11.60
CA GLU A 84 -34.50 -20.66 -10.51
C GLU A 84 -33.57 -20.56 -9.28
N ALA A 85 -32.86 -21.64 -8.95
CA ALA A 85 -31.85 -21.60 -7.88
C ALA A 85 -30.71 -20.63 -8.22
N ASN A 86 -30.17 -20.73 -9.43
CA ASN A 86 -29.05 -19.90 -9.88
C ASN A 86 -29.42 -18.42 -9.89
N GLU A 87 -30.62 -18.07 -10.39
CA GLU A 87 -31.09 -16.68 -10.39
C GLU A 87 -31.18 -16.11 -8.98
N LYS A 88 -31.78 -16.87 -8.03
CA LYS A 88 -31.89 -16.44 -6.63
C LYS A 88 -30.53 -16.33 -5.94
N GLU A 89 -29.63 -17.28 -6.18
CA GLU A 89 -28.28 -17.26 -5.63
C GLU A 89 -27.49 -16.04 -6.11
N VAL A 90 -27.50 -15.76 -7.42
CA VAL A 90 -26.79 -14.61 -8.02
C VAL A 90 -27.34 -13.28 -7.52
N LEU A 91 -28.67 -13.12 -7.46
CA LEU A 91 -29.29 -11.91 -6.92
C LEU A 91 -28.90 -11.71 -5.45
N ALA A 92 -28.95 -12.76 -4.63
CA ALA A 92 -28.58 -12.68 -3.21
C ALA A 92 -27.10 -12.37 -3.01
N MET A 93 -26.22 -12.89 -3.86
CA MET A 93 -24.80 -12.53 -3.88
C MET A 93 -24.63 -11.03 -4.17
N PHE A 94 -25.26 -10.50 -5.22
CA PHE A 94 -25.16 -9.07 -5.54
C PHE A 94 -25.72 -8.18 -4.44
N GLU A 95 -26.84 -8.55 -3.80
CA GLU A 95 -27.36 -7.80 -2.65
C GLU A 95 -26.42 -7.86 -1.44
N ASN A 96 -25.73 -8.98 -1.23
CA ASN A 96 -24.73 -9.08 -0.16
C ASN A 96 -23.53 -8.16 -0.42
N GLN A 97 -23.07 -8.09 -1.68
CA GLN A 97 -21.95 -7.25 -2.12
C GLN A 97 -22.25 -5.75 -2.06
N LYS A 98 -23.52 -5.35 -2.04
CA LYS A 98 -23.92 -3.94 -1.87
C LYS A 98 -23.73 -3.40 -0.45
N LYS A 99 -23.55 -4.27 0.55
CA LYS A 99 -23.39 -3.86 1.95
C LYS A 99 -22.10 -3.08 2.13
N ASP A 100 -22.14 -2.03 2.93
CA ASP A 100 -21.00 -1.11 3.09
C ASP A 100 -19.75 -1.82 3.60
N TRP A 101 -19.88 -2.67 4.63
CA TRP A 101 -18.75 -3.46 5.13
C TRP A 101 -18.11 -4.34 4.05
N TYR A 102 -18.88 -4.84 3.08
CA TYR A 102 -18.35 -5.67 1.99
C TYR A 102 -17.48 -4.81 1.05
N LYS A 103 -17.98 -3.62 0.71
CA LYS A 103 -17.26 -2.63 -0.09
C LYS A 103 -15.98 -2.18 0.62
N ASP A 104 -16.06 -1.89 1.92
CA ASP A 104 -14.92 -1.48 2.74
C ASP A 104 -13.81 -2.55 2.71
N PHE A 105 -14.15 -3.83 2.85
CA PHE A 105 -13.15 -4.90 2.76
C PHE A 105 -12.57 -5.04 1.34
N LYS A 106 -13.37 -4.83 0.29
CA LYS A 106 -12.86 -4.80 -1.08
C LYS A 106 -11.91 -3.63 -1.33
N GLU A 107 -12.22 -2.46 -0.79
CA GLU A 107 -11.35 -1.28 -0.83
C GLU A 107 -10.04 -1.53 -0.07
N ILE A 108 -10.10 -2.09 1.14
CA ILE A 108 -8.90 -2.48 1.89
C ILE A 108 -8.05 -3.49 1.10
N SER A 109 -8.67 -4.48 0.45
CA SER A 109 -7.95 -5.43 -0.43
C SER A 109 -7.24 -4.72 -1.59
N HIS A 110 -7.89 -3.71 -2.18
CA HIS A 110 -7.31 -2.88 -3.23
C HIS A 110 -6.14 -2.03 -2.72
N ASP A 111 -6.31 -1.37 -1.57
CA ASP A 111 -5.27 -0.54 -0.96
C ASP A 111 -4.04 -1.35 -0.58
N ILE A 112 -4.23 -2.58 -0.06
CA ILE A 112 -3.11 -3.49 0.23
C ILE A 112 -2.34 -3.82 -1.05
N ASN A 113 -3.03 -4.09 -2.16
CA ASN A 113 -2.37 -4.33 -3.46
C ASN A 113 -1.59 -3.09 -3.94
N TYR A 114 -2.18 -1.90 -3.80
CA TYR A 114 -1.50 -0.65 -4.13
C TYR A 114 -0.22 -0.46 -3.30
N ILE A 115 -0.30 -0.67 -1.98
CA ILE A 115 0.85 -0.62 -1.07
C ILE A 115 1.93 -1.62 -1.50
N MET A 116 1.55 -2.83 -1.91
CA MET A 116 2.50 -3.81 -2.43
C MET A 116 3.25 -3.32 -3.68
N CYS A 117 2.54 -2.72 -4.65
CA CYS A 117 3.17 -2.16 -5.84
C CYS A 117 4.13 -1.00 -5.51
N ILE A 118 3.73 -0.09 -4.61
CA ILE A 118 4.60 1.00 -4.16
C ILE A 118 5.85 0.46 -3.47
N MET A 119 5.70 -0.56 -2.62
CA MET A 119 6.83 -1.20 -1.95
C MET A 119 7.82 -1.79 -2.96
N GLU A 120 7.35 -2.51 -3.97
CA GLU A 120 8.21 -3.05 -5.04
C GLU A 120 9.02 -1.94 -5.75
N ASN A 121 8.35 -0.84 -6.11
CA ASN A 121 9.01 0.30 -6.75
C ASN A 121 10.08 0.95 -5.85
N VAL A 122 9.80 1.08 -4.54
CA VAL A 122 10.77 1.63 -3.58
C VAL A 122 12.00 0.73 -3.47
N TYR A 123 11.84 -0.59 -3.44
CA TYR A 123 12.96 -1.52 -3.43
C TYR A 123 13.76 -1.47 -4.74
N GLU A 124 13.10 -1.32 -5.89
CA GLU A 124 13.79 -1.14 -7.16
C GLU A 124 14.65 0.14 -7.17
N LEU A 125 14.09 1.27 -6.72
CA LEU A 125 14.82 2.53 -6.59
C LEU A 125 16.00 2.42 -5.62
N LYS A 126 15.81 1.76 -4.47
CA LYS A 126 16.89 1.48 -3.50
C LYS A 126 18.03 0.71 -4.18
N ASN A 127 17.70 -0.32 -4.95
CA ASN A 127 18.68 -1.18 -5.62
C ASN A 127 19.45 -0.42 -6.70
N ARG A 128 18.77 0.39 -7.53
CA ARG A 128 19.40 1.24 -8.55
C ARG A 128 20.37 2.25 -7.91
N ARG A 129 19.93 2.99 -6.89
CA ARG A 129 20.77 3.94 -6.14
C ARG A 129 22.00 3.26 -5.53
N SER A 130 21.82 2.09 -4.95
CA SER A 130 22.93 1.35 -4.34
C SER A 130 23.96 0.94 -5.40
N TYR A 131 23.51 0.43 -6.54
CA TYR A 131 24.36 0.07 -7.67
C TYR A 131 25.18 1.26 -8.17
N GLU A 132 24.53 2.39 -8.45
CA GLU A 132 25.19 3.63 -8.88
C GLU A 132 26.21 4.12 -7.84
N SER A 133 25.84 4.08 -6.56
CA SER A 133 26.77 4.46 -5.48
C SER A 133 28.00 3.56 -5.43
N PHE A 134 27.87 2.26 -5.67
CA PHE A 134 29.03 1.36 -5.71
C PHE A 134 29.92 1.63 -6.92
N GLN A 135 29.33 1.89 -8.09
CA GLN A 135 30.09 2.27 -9.30
C GLN A 135 30.87 3.56 -9.08
N LEU A 136 30.22 4.60 -8.56
CA LEU A 136 30.87 5.89 -8.28
C LEU A 136 31.99 5.77 -7.24
N ARG A 137 31.80 4.96 -6.19
CA ARG A 137 32.87 4.71 -5.20
C ARG A 137 34.07 4.00 -5.84
N ALA A 138 33.83 3.02 -6.70
CA ALA A 138 34.90 2.30 -7.41
C ALA A 138 35.65 3.20 -8.39
N GLU A 139 34.92 4.05 -9.14
CA GLU A 139 35.52 5.02 -10.06
C GLU A 139 36.32 6.09 -9.30
N ASN A 140 35.77 6.64 -8.22
CA ASN A 140 36.46 7.61 -7.38
C ASN A 140 37.77 7.03 -6.81
N HIS A 141 37.75 5.77 -6.38
CA HIS A 141 38.95 5.07 -5.92
C HIS A 141 40.00 4.92 -7.02
N LYS A 142 39.61 4.53 -8.25
CA LYS A 142 40.52 4.44 -9.40
C LYS A 142 41.15 5.79 -9.73
N LEU A 143 40.33 6.84 -9.82
CA LEU A 143 40.80 8.20 -10.12
C LEU A 143 41.77 8.72 -9.05
N ARG A 144 41.48 8.48 -7.76
CA ARG A 144 42.39 8.84 -6.66
C ARG A 144 43.73 8.13 -6.78
N ALA A 145 43.73 6.83 -7.08
CA ALA A 145 44.95 6.05 -7.26
C ALA A 145 45.78 6.55 -8.45
N GLU A 146 45.11 6.92 -9.56
CA GLU A 146 45.78 7.46 -10.74
C GLU A 146 46.38 8.86 -10.50
N ILE A 147 45.66 9.74 -9.80
CA ILE A 147 46.18 11.07 -9.39
C ILE A 147 47.42 10.90 -8.52
N GLU A 148 47.41 9.97 -7.57
CA GLU A 148 48.55 9.74 -6.68
C GLU A 148 49.76 9.19 -7.45
N ARG A 149 49.55 8.26 -8.39
CA ARG A 149 50.62 7.79 -9.29
C ARG A 149 51.24 8.93 -10.09
N LEU A 150 50.41 9.75 -10.74
CA LEU A 150 50.86 10.88 -11.57
C LEU A 150 51.57 11.97 -10.76
N ARG A 151 51.25 12.13 -9.47
CA ARG A 151 51.98 13.05 -8.56
C ARG A 151 53.38 12.53 -8.27
N ASN A 152 53.49 11.23 -7.98
CA ASN A 152 54.78 10.60 -7.67
C ASN A 152 55.71 10.54 -8.88
N GLU A 153 55.17 10.46 -10.10
CA GLU A 153 55.95 10.51 -11.36
C GLU A 153 56.49 11.91 -11.71
N LYS A 154 55.97 12.97 -11.09
CA LYS A 154 56.39 14.37 -11.33
C LYS A 154 57.40 14.91 -10.31
N GLN A 155 57.69 14.16 -9.24
CA GLN A 155 58.76 14.44 -8.28
C GLN A 155 60.05 13.78 -8.70
#